data_AF-A0A7Y0L4S5-F1
#
_entry.id   AF-A0A7Y0L4S5-F1
#
_cell.length_a   1.000
_cell.length_b   1.000
_cell.length_c   1.000
_cell.angle_alpha   90.00
_cell.angle_beta   90.00
_cell.angle_gamma   90.00
#
_symmetry.space_group_name_H-M   'P 1'
#
loop_
_entity.id
_entity.type
_entity.pdbx_description
1 polymer ?
#
loop_
_entity_poly.entity_id
_entity_poly.type
_entity_poly.pdbx_seq_one_letter_code
_entity_poly.pdbx_strand_id
1 'polypeptide(L)'
;MDRKKWYAIAVLAGGAAALTIYLAPYAEARQSLAPLGVNAILTKSWSSMEKVSFGETLSYQNSLLPPGTNLAGLFNLPLPGVSVTTINLYQNAPTSWRLEELNQGGTVVGVLARSHNALVTYRSASNERTMNHLPSFLRSPWSVWQIPEPTVWQKEWVGRASRTRVAGVPAYQVTLTPKNHKTLWGTITYWFQGQYFVPLGVQVTDRRGDTVFEAKATIYTQGAPGASARPPSAGRLVDWRPTPALANLSHTLSGPKVPFTFPPQLGSLVRVSQRRAGGNALAVYGTGPGRVVVLITVARPFHGKDASRILKPVAGDPGFRGVTDGVFSVVTFRRHQHEITLIGSRSQSQLARWAKEEWH
;
A
#
# COMPACT_ATOMS: atom_id res chain seq x y z
N MET A 1 -28.28 67.78 5.30
CA MET A 1 -27.53 66.71 4.57
C MET A 1 -28.42 65.48 4.55
N ASP A 2 -28.75 64.97 3.36
CA ASP A 2 -29.97 64.21 3.10
C ASP A 2 -29.83 62.69 3.39
N ARG A 3 -30.75 62.11 4.18
CA ARG A 3 -30.71 60.70 4.63
C ARG A 3 -30.68 59.69 3.48
N LYS A 4 -31.15 60.09 2.29
CA LYS A 4 -31.09 59.27 1.06
C LYS A 4 -29.66 59.04 0.55
N LYS A 5 -28.71 59.96 0.81
CA LYS A 5 -27.31 59.80 0.40
C LYS A 5 -26.57 58.75 1.24
N TRP A 6 -26.93 58.58 2.51
CA TRP A 6 -26.33 57.56 3.38
C TRP A 6 -26.77 56.13 2.99
N TYR A 7 -28.03 55.94 2.60
CA TYR A 7 -28.53 54.64 2.14
C TYR A 7 -27.88 54.20 0.82
N ALA A 8 -27.66 55.13 -0.11
CA ALA A 8 -27.00 54.81 -1.38
C ALA A 8 -25.53 54.38 -1.19
N ILE A 9 -24.79 55.03 -0.27
CA ILE A 9 -23.40 54.67 0.04
C ILE A 9 -23.32 53.33 0.78
N ALA A 10 -24.24 53.05 1.72
CA ALA A 10 -24.27 51.79 2.45
C ALA A 10 -24.62 50.59 1.56
N VAL A 11 -25.55 50.76 0.61
CA VAL A 11 -25.94 49.69 -0.34
C VAL A 11 -24.84 49.41 -1.36
N LEU A 12 -24.12 50.44 -1.83
CA LEU A 12 -22.97 50.26 -2.71
C LEU A 12 -21.77 49.61 -2.00
N ALA A 13 -21.50 49.99 -0.75
CA ALA A 13 -20.44 49.38 0.06
C ALA A 13 -20.77 47.92 0.44
N GLY A 14 -22.03 47.62 0.80
CA GLY A 14 -22.49 46.27 1.08
C GLY A 14 -22.53 45.37 -0.18
N GLY A 15 -22.91 45.92 -1.33
CA GLY A 15 -22.87 45.22 -2.62
C GLY A 15 -21.45 44.90 -3.07
N ALA A 16 -20.50 45.82 -2.91
CA ALA A 16 -19.09 45.57 -3.21
C ALA A 16 -18.45 44.56 -2.24
N ALA A 17 -18.77 44.61 -0.95
CA ALA A 17 -18.29 43.64 0.03
C ALA A 17 -18.88 42.23 -0.23
N ALA A 18 -20.18 42.14 -0.55
CA ALA A 18 -20.82 40.88 -0.90
C ALA A 18 -20.28 40.29 -2.22
N LEU A 19 -19.99 41.13 -3.22
CA LEU A 19 -19.36 40.69 -4.47
C LEU A 19 -17.90 40.23 -4.23
N THR A 20 -17.15 40.90 -3.35
CA THR A 20 -15.79 40.49 -2.97
C THR A 20 -15.79 39.17 -2.19
N ILE A 21 -16.78 38.91 -1.34
CA ILE A 21 -16.93 37.64 -0.60
C ILE A 21 -17.39 36.51 -1.53
N TYR A 22 -18.25 36.80 -2.51
CA TYR A 22 -18.69 35.82 -3.52
C TYR A 22 -17.62 35.52 -4.58
N LEU A 23 -16.76 36.47 -4.89
CA LEU A 23 -15.67 36.31 -5.86
C LEU A 23 -14.33 35.91 -5.22
N ALA A 24 -14.12 36.05 -3.91
CA ALA A 24 -12.93 35.53 -3.22
C ALA A 24 -12.66 34.03 -3.49
N PRO A 25 -13.66 33.11 -3.45
CA PRO A 25 -13.42 31.71 -3.80
C PRO A 25 -13.20 31.47 -5.31
N TYR A 26 -13.51 32.44 -6.18
CA TYR A 26 -13.23 32.38 -7.62
C TYR A 26 -11.92 33.10 -8.01
N ALA A 27 -11.46 34.06 -7.20
CA ALA A 27 -10.22 34.81 -7.33
C ALA A 27 -9.03 34.15 -6.59
N GLU A 28 -9.27 33.13 -5.75
CA GLU A 28 -8.33 31.99 -5.54
C GLU A 28 -8.13 31.13 -6.80
N ALA A 29 -8.42 31.73 -7.97
CA ALA A 29 -7.94 31.41 -9.29
C ALA A 29 -6.54 30.80 -9.24
N ARG A 30 -6.49 29.52 -9.62
CA ARG A 30 -5.29 28.84 -10.10
C ARG A 30 -4.07 29.06 -9.19
N GLN A 31 -4.05 28.47 -8.00
CA GLN A 31 -2.76 28.11 -7.42
C GLN A 31 -2.08 27.13 -8.38
N SER A 32 -1.36 27.66 -9.37
CA SER A 32 -0.43 26.87 -10.16
C SER A 32 0.62 26.42 -9.17
N LEU A 33 0.57 25.15 -8.79
CA LEU A 33 1.56 24.54 -7.93
C LEU A 33 2.95 24.91 -8.44
N ALA A 34 3.85 25.33 -7.54
CA ALA A 34 5.23 25.61 -7.92
C ALA A 34 5.83 24.35 -8.55
N PRO A 35 6.68 24.45 -9.59
CA PRO A 35 7.34 23.28 -10.13
C PRO A 35 8.23 22.66 -9.03
N LEU A 36 8.02 21.38 -8.74
CA LEU A 36 8.83 20.61 -7.80
C LEU A 36 9.36 19.36 -8.48
N GLY A 37 10.62 19.02 -8.16
CA GLY A 37 11.22 17.75 -8.58
C GLY A 37 10.63 16.58 -7.80
N VAL A 38 10.77 15.36 -8.36
CA VAL A 38 10.24 14.11 -7.78
C VAL A 38 10.70 13.91 -6.34
N ASN A 39 11.99 14.12 -6.04
CA ASN A 39 12.52 13.95 -4.67
C ASN A 39 11.86 14.88 -3.66
N ALA A 40 11.69 16.15 -4.01
CA ALA A 40 11.04 17.12 -3.12
C ALA A 40 9.61 16.71 -2.81
N ILE A 41 8.88 16.20 -3.81
CA ILE A 41 7.51 15.71 -3.65
C ILE A 41 7.48 14.47 -2.74
N LEU A 42 8.31 13.46 -3.01
CA LEU A 42 8.36 12.22 -2.22
C LEU A 42 8.78 12.49 -0.77
N THR A 43 9.81 13.31 -0.54
CA THR A 43 10.26 13.68 0.82
C THR A 43 9.17 14.39 1.60
N LYS A 44 8.48 15.35 0.97
CA LYS A 44 7.36 16.04 1.63
C LYS A 44 6.23 15.07 1.93
N SER A 45 5.89 14.18 1.01
CA SER A 45 4.82 13.19 1.22
C SER A 45 5.11 12.23 2.37
N TRP A 46 6.35 11.73 2.48
CA TRP A 46 6.78 10.92 3.62
C TRP A 46 6.58 11.65 4.95
N SER A 47 6.97 12.94 5.03
CA SER A 47 6.74 13.73 6.25
C SER A 47 5.25 13.99 6.51
N SER A 48 4.46 14.16 5.46
CA SER A 48 3.02 14.41 5.59
C SER A 48 2.26 13.21 6.12
N MET A 49 2.64 11.99 5.73
CA MET A 49 2.06 10.77 6.29
C MET A 49 2.25 10.67 7.81
N GLU A 50 3.23 11.36 8.38
CA GLU A 50 3.46 11.40 9.82
C GLU A 50 2.65 12.47 10.57
N LYS A 51 2.22 13.52 9.87
CA LYS A 51 1.76 14.77 10.50
C LYS A 51 0.35 15.19 10.11
N VAL A 52 -0.13 14.73 8.96
CA VAL A 52 -1.37 15.23 8.37
C VAL A 52 -2.50 14.24 8.62
N SER A 53 -3.62 14.77 9.10
CA SER A 53 -4.89 14.07 9.18
C SER A 53 -5.73 14.35 7.93
N PHE A 54 -6.37 13.32 7.40
CA PHE A 54 -7.18 13.39 6.19
C PHE A 54 -8.21 12.26 6.13
N GLY A 55 -9.20 12.44 5.26
CA GLY A 55 -10.16 11.42 4.86
C GLY A 55 -10.27 11.34 3.35
N GLU A 56 -10.30 10.14 2.80
CA GLU A 56 -10.32 9.86 1.37
C GLU A 56 -11.33 8.76 1.04
N THR A 57 -12.01 8.91 -0.09
CA THR A 57 -12.70 7.79 -0.76
C THR A 57 -11.96 7.51 -2.04
N LEU A 58 -11.52 6.27 -2.19
CA LEU A 58 -10.70 5.80 -3.30
C LEU A 58 -11.52 4.88 -4.19
N SER A 59 -11.52 5.15 -5.49
CA SER A 59 -11.79 4.11 -6.47
C SER A 59 -10.68 3.07 -6.41
N TYR A 60 -11.04 1.78 -6.43
CA TYR A 60 -10.10 0.67 -6.34
C TYR A 60 -10.32 -0.30 -7.49
N GLN A 61 -9.24 -0.60 -8.20
CA GLN A 61 -9.18 -1.60 -9.24
C GLN A 61 -7.92 -2.44 -9.05
N ASN A 62 -8.07 -3.76 -9.10
CA ASN A 62 -6.95 -4.67 -8.98
C ASN A 62 -7.19 -5.89 -9.89
N SER A 63 -6.37 -6.03 -10.92
CA SER A 63 -6.36 -7.21 -11.79
C SER A 63 -5.26 -8.22 -11.42
N LEU A 64 -4.49 -7.95 -10.34
CA LEU A 64 -3.37 -8.76 -9.85
C LEU A 64 -3.79 -10.03 -9.12
N LEU A 65 -5.07 -10.14 -8.71
CA LEU A 65 -5.53 -11.26 -7.90
C LEU A 65 -6.67 -12.00 -8.58
N PRO A 66 -6.58 -13.35 -8.68
CA PRO A 66 -7.74 -14.17 -8.99
C PRO A 66 -8.86 -13.91 -7.96
N PRO A 67 -10.14 -13.97 -8.39
CA PRO A 67 -11.29 -13.99 -7.51
C PRO A 67 -11.10 -14.92 -6.30
N GLY A 68 -11.11 -14.38 -5.08
CA GLY A 68 -11.05 -15.16 -3.83
C GLY A 68 -9.69 -15.23 -3.11
N THR A 69 -8.62 -14.61 -3.63
CA THR A 69 -7.30 -14.64 -2.96
C THR A 69 -7.18 -13.52 -1.92
N ASN A 70 -7.23 -13.84 -0.63
CA ASN A 70 -7.00 -12.87 0.45
C ASN A 70 -5.52 -12.89 0.86
N LEU A 71 -4.72 -11.93 0.37
CA LEU A 71 -3.29 -11.82 0.70
C LEU A 71 -3.01 -10.86 1.87
N ALA A 72 -3.96 -10.70 2.81
CA ALA A 72 -3.74 -9.92 4.02
C ALA A 72 -2.42 -10.34 4.69
N GLY A 73 -1.44 -9.42 4.70
CA GLY A 73 -0.16 -9.60 5.41
C GLY A 73 1.07 -9.93 4.55
N LEU A 74 0.96 -10.22 3.26
CA LEU A 74 2.14 -10.51 2.43
C LEU A 74 2.90 -9.26 1.95
N PHE A 75 2.28 -8.09 2.03
CA PHE A 75 2.77 -6.89 1.36
C PHE A 75 2.60 -5.58 2.16
N ASN A 76 2.42 -5.61 3.48
CA ASN A 76 2.00 -4.41 4.25
C ASN A 76 0.77 -3.67 3.66
N LEU A 77 0.10 -4.23 2.65
CA LEU A 77 -1.18 -3.81 2.13
C LEU A 77 -2.20 -4.84 2.60
N PRO A 78 -3.31 -4.45 3.22
CA PRO A 78 -4.54 -5.18 2.97
C PRO A 78 -4.76 -5.09 1.46
N LEU A 79 -4.74 -6.23 0.76
CA LEU A 79 -5.27 -6.27 -0.59
C LEU A 79 -6.75 -6.62 -0.42
N PRO A 80 -7.67 -5.66 -0.62
CA PRO A 80 -9.08 -5.91 -0.46
C PRO A 80 -9.54 -7.09 -1.31
N GLY A 81 -10.55 -7.81 -0.82
CA GLY A 81 -11.14 -8.92 -1.54
C GLY A 81 -11.68 -8.50 -2.91
N VAL A 82 -11.87 -9.47 -3.81
CA VAL A 82 -12.25 -9.23 -5.21
C VAL A 82 -13.61 -8.58 -5.44
N SER A 83 -14.45 -8.50 -4.41
CA SER A 83 -15.73 -7.79 -4.46
C SER A 83 -15.61 -6.30 -4.13
N VAL A 84 -14.42 -5.82 -3.76
CA VAL A 84 -14.19 -4.45 -3.32
C VAL A 84 -13.90 -3.58 -4.54
N THR A 85 -14.63 -2.48 -4.64
CA THR A 85 -14.49 -1.48 -5.72
C THR A 85 -14.13 -0.10 -5.17
N THR A 86 -14.29 0.08 -3.86
CA THR A 86 -14.12 1.37 -3.20
C THR A 86 -13.49 1.16 -1.84
N ILE A 87 -12.59 2.08 -1.46
CA ILE A 87 -11.95 2.09 -0.15
C ILE A 87 -12.20 3.46 0.48
N ASN A 88 -12.68 3.49 1.72
CA ASN A 88 -12.60 4.70 2.53
C ASN A 88 -11.35 4.62 3.41
N LEU A 89 -10.54 5.66 3.39
CA LEU A 89 -9.34 5.79 4.21
C LEU A 89 -9.45 7.02 5.10
N TYR A 90 -9.39 6.82 6.40
CA TYR A 90 -9.41 7.88 7.40
C TYR A 90 -8.11 7.82 8.20
N GLN A 91 -7.30 8.87 8.13
CA GLN A 91 -6.09 8.99 8.91
C GLN A 91 -6.21 10.17 9.87
N ASN A 92 -6.07 9.90 11.18
CA ASN A 92 -5.95 10.94 12.19
C ASN A 92 -4.49 11.17 12.59
N ALA A 93 -3.72 10.09 12.71
CA ALA A 93 -2.29 10.08 13.03
C ALA A 93 -1.63 8.78 12.53
N PRO A 94 -0.29 8.65 12.55
CA PRO A 94 0.40 7.43 12.08
C PRO A 94 -0.04 6.14 12.77
N THR A 95 -0.47 6.26 14.01
CA THR A 95 -0.96 5.16 14.85
C THR A 95 -2.48 5.18 15.01
N SER A 96 -3.21 6.05 14.30
CA SER A 96 -4.66 6.20 14.40
C SER A 96 -5.27 6.38 13.02
N TRP A 97 -5.76 5.29 12.44
CA TRP A 97 -6.35 5.28 11.10
C TRP A 97 -7.36 4.14 10.95
N ARG A 98 -8.25 4.27 9.97
CA ARG A 98 -9.25 3.27 9.59
C ARG A 98 -9.33 3.18 8.08
N LEU A 99 -9.36 1.96 7.58
CA LEU A 99 -9.59 1.60 6.20
C LEU A 99 -10.86 0.77 6.15
N GLU A 100 -11.80 1.17 5.30
CA GLU A 100 -13.03 0.42 5.03
C GLU A 100 -13.00 -0.07 3.60
N GLU A 101 -13.37 -1.33 3.42
CA GLU A 101 -13.52 -1.98 2.13
C GLU A 101 -15.01 -2.00 1.77
N LEU A 102 -15.37 -1.40 0.64
CA LEU A 102 -16.75 -1.28 0.19
C LEU A 102 -16.93 -2.06 -1.11
N ASN A 103 -18.04 -2.82 -1.18
CA ASN A 103 -18.45 -3.47 -2.42
C ASN A 103 -19.08 -2.47 -3.40
N GLN A 104 -19.45 -2.94 -4.60
CA GLN A 104 -20.08 -2.13 -5.64
C GLN A 104 -21.39 -1.45 -5.19
N GLY A 105 -22.11 -2.03 -4.21
CA GLY A 105 -23.31 -1.44 -3.62
C GLY A 105 -23.03 -0.42 -2.51
N GLY A 106 -21.78 -0.05 -2.27
CA GLY A 106 -21.38 0.87 -1.21
C GLY A 106 -21.49 0.30 0.20
N THR A 107 -21.69 -1.02 0.35
CA THR A 107 -21.76 -1.67 1.66
C THR A 107 -20.37 -2.05 2.14
N VAL A 108 -20.07 -1.75 3.41
CA VAL A 108 -18.82 -2.14 4.06
C VAL A 108 -18.75 -3.67 4.19
N VAL A 109 -17.76 -4.28 3.55
CA VAL A 109 -17.49 -5.72 3.60
C VAL A 109 -16.36 -6.09 4.56
N GLY A 110 -15.45 -5.15 4.78
CA GLY A 110 -14.29 -5.33 5.64
C GLY A 110 -13.83 -4.00 6.23
N VAL A 111 -13.24 -4.05 7.41
CA VAL A 111 -12.56 -2.90 8.02
C VAL A 111 -11.23 -3.34 8.59
N LEU A 112 -10.20 -2.55 8.34
CA LEU A 112 -8.90 -2.62 9.00
C LEU A 112 -8.66 -1.28 9.69
N ALA A 113 -8.38 -1.27 10.98
CA ALA A 113 -8.14 -0.05 11.71
C ALA A 113 -6.96 -0.21 12.66
N ARG A 114 -6.24 0.88 12.90
CA ARG A 114 -5.22 0.96 13.93
C ARG A 114 -5.62 2.02 14.95
N SER A 115 -5.49 1.66 16.22
CA SER A 115 -5.55 2.59 17.33
C SER A 115 -4.37 2.33 18.24
N HIS A 116 -3.40 3.25 18.23
CA HIS A 116 -2.13 3.13 18.95
C HIS A 116 -1.39 1.84 18.57
N ASN A 117 -1.34 0.91 19.53
CA ASN A 117 -0.70 -0.39 19.39
C ASN A 117 -1.70 -1.50 19.06
N ALA A 118 -2.99 -1.22 18.92
CA ALA A 118 -3.98 -2.21 18.53
C ALA A 118 -4.24 -2.14 17.02
N LEU A 119 -4.17 -3.29 16.36
CA LEU A 119 -4.70 -3.50 15.02
C LEU A 119 -6.02 -4.24 15.14
N VAL A 120 -7.07 -3.68 14.58
CA VAL A 120 -8.43 -4.21 14.60
C VAL A 120 -8.83 -4.57 13.18
N THR A 121 -9.36 -5.77 12.99
CA THR A 121 -10.01 -6.17 11.74
C THR A 121 -11.46 -6.54 12.01
N TYR A 122 -12.35 -6.20 11.09
CA TYR A 122 -13.75 -6.59 11.11
C TYR A 122 -14.16 -7.12 9.75
N ARG A 123 -15.00 -8.16 9.73
CA ARG A 123 -15.62 -8.72 8.52
C ARG A 123 -17.14 -8.71 8.69
N SER A 124 -17.85 -8.09 7.75
CA SER A 124 -19.31 -8.01 7.86
C SER A 124 -19.99 -9.36 7.62
N ALA A 125 -19.45 -10.18 6.70
CA ALA A 125 -20.01 -11.49 6.37
C ALA A 125 -20.12 -12.45 7.57
N SER A 126 -19.14 -12.43 8.48
CA SER A 126 -19.20 -13.22 9.73
C SER A 126 -19.64 -12.40 10.94
N ASN A 127 -19.77 -11.08 10.81
CA ASN A 127 -19.98 -10.14 11.90
C ASN A 127 -18.93 -10.29 13.03
N GLU A 128 -17.69 -10.64 12.66
CA GLU A 128 -16.60 -10.88 13.58
C GLU A 128 -15.60 -9.74 13.54
N ARG A 129 -15.09 -9.40 14.72
CA ARG A 129 -13.97 -8.48 14.91
C ARG A 129 -12.86 -9.18 15.67
N THR A 130 -11.63 -8.96 15.25
CA THR A 130 -10.44 -9.39 15.98
C THR A 130 -9.57 -8.18 16.33
N MET A 131 -8.90 -8.25 17.48
CA MET A 131 -7.97 -7.21 17.94
C MET A 131 -6.61 -7.85 18.25
N ASN A 132 -5.56 -7.32 17.64
CA ASN A 132 -4.19 -7.77 17.83
C ASN A 132 -3.34 -6.63 18.36
N HIS A 133 -2.65 -6.85 19.49
CA HIS A 133 -1.69 -5.89 20.02
C HIS A 133 -0.35 -6.03 19.28
N LEU A 134 0.02 -4.98 18.57
CA LEU A 134 1.29 -4.85 17.88
C LEU A 134 2.41 -4.56 18.89
N PRO A 135 3.56 -5.25 18.79
CA PRO A 135 4.76 -4.89 19.54
C PRO A 135 5.15 -3.42 19.34
N SER A 136 5.70 -2.82 20.38
CA SER A 136 6.05 -1.39 20.46
C SER A 136 7.07 -0.91 19.42
N PHE A 137 7.77 -1.80 18.72
CA PHE A 137 8.71 -1.50 17.63
C PHE A 137 8.05 -1.44 16.25
N LEU A 138 6.79 -1.87 16.09
CA LEU A 138 6.02 -1.76 14.82
C LEU A 138 5.34 -0.39 14.66
N ARG A 139 5.96 0.69 15.16
CA ARG A 139 5.46 2.08 15.09
C ARG A 139 5.47 2.67 13.68
N SER A 140 6.06 1.98 12.70
CA SER A 140 6.13 2.49 11.32
C SER A 140 4.73 2.84 10.79
N PRO A 141 4.57 4.01 10.14
CA PRO A 141 3.31 4.39 9.51
C PRO A 141 2.96 3.33 8.47
N TRP A 142 1.83 2.66 8.68
CA TRP A 142 1.25 1.80 7.65
C TRP A 142 0.67 2.73 6.59
N SER A 143 1.24 2.74 5.38
CA SER A 143 0.63 3.43 4.25
C SER A 143 0.22 2.40 3.21
N VAL A 144 -1.04 2.49 2.76
CA VAL A 144 -1.52 1.78 1.56
C VAL A 144 -0.77 2.22 0.29
N TRP A 145 -0.05 3.34 0.40
CA TRP A 145 0.53 4.05 -0.73
C TRP A 145 1.90 3.52 -1.15
N GLN A 146 2.62 2.77 -0.30
CA GLN A 146 3.97 2.24 -0.61
C GLN A 146 4.89 3.26 -1.30
N ILE A 147 4.88 4.50 -0.80
CA ILE A 147 5.62 5.60 -1.43
C ILE A 147 7.11 5.23 -1.46
N PRO A 148 7.79 5.29 -2.62
CA PRO A 148 9.21 5.02 -2.70
C PRO A 148 10.00 5.94 -1.78
N GLU A 149 11.05 5.39 -1.18
CA GLU A 149 11.93 6.17 -0.31
C GLU A 149 12.78 7.15 -1.16
N PRO A 150 12.82 8.46 -0.81
CA PRO A 150 13.41 9.51 -1.65
C PRO A 150 14.90 9.31 -2.02
N THR A 151 15.64 8.57 -1.20
CA THR A 151 17.10 8.39 -1.29
C THR A 151 17.52 7.20 -2.15
N VAL A 152 16.60 6.27 -2.45
CA VAL A 152 16.95 4.99 -3.10
C VAL A 152 16.23 4.73 -4.41
N TRP A 153 15.08 5.36 -4.65
CA TRP A 153 14.26 5.06 -5.83
C TRP A 153 14.97 5.36 -7.17
N GLN A 154 15.87 6.34 -7.23
CA GLN A 154 16.56 6.67 -8.50
C GLN A 154 17.53 5.57 -8.95
N LYS A 155 17.89 4.60 -8.10
CA LYS A 155 18.77 3.49 -8.52
C LYS A 155 18.13 2.66 -9.62
N GLU A 156 16.81 2.51 -9.59
CA GLU A 156 16.08 1.61 -10.49
C GLU A 156 15.09 2.33 -11.41
N TRP A 157 14.73 3.58 -11.10
CA TRP A 157 13.66 4.30 -11.77
C TRP A 157 14.12 5.67 -12.26
N VAL A 158 13.50 6.14 -13.33
CA VAL A 158 13.51 7.52 -13.81
C VAL A 158 12.16 8.14 -13.46
N GLY A 159 12.18 9.30 -12.82
CA GLY A 159 10.98 9.96 -12.35
C GLY A 159 10.70 11.24 -13.11
N ARG A 160 9.43 11.48 -13.41
CA ARG A 160 8.94 12.75 -13.93
C ARG A 160 7.86 13.29 -13.01
N ALA A 161 7.92 14.59 -12.71
CA ALA A 161 6.91 15.28 -11.95
C ALA A 161 6.12 16.20 -12.89
N SER A 162 4.80 16.22 -12.72
CA SER A 162 3.90 17.14 -13.39
C SER A 162 2.83 17.62 -12.39
N ARG A 163 1.98 18.54 -12.84
CA ARG A 163 0.92 19.15 -12.03
C ARG A 163 -0.41 18.79 -12.65
N THR A 164 -1.38 18.44 -11.82
CA THR A 164 -2.70 17.97 -12.23
C THR A 164 -3.75 18.31 -11.18
N ARG A 165 -4.95 17.75 -11.30
CA ARG A 165 -5.98 17.74 -10.26
C ARG A 165 -6.46 16.31 -10.03
N VAL A 166 -6.73 15.97 -8.77
CA VAL A 166 -7.34 14.70 -8.35
C VAL A 166 -8.39 15.04 -7.30
N ALA A 167 -9.58 14.42 -7.37
CA ALA A 167 -10.71 14.75 -6.48
C ALA A 167 -10.98 16.27 -6.36
N GLY A 168 -10.86 17.02 -7.47
CA GLY A 168 -11.06 18.47 -7.52
C GLY A 168 -9.91 19.32 -6.96
N VAL A 169 -8.97 18.75 -6.19
CA VAL A 169 -7.87 19.49 -5.56
C VAL A 169 -6.61 19.52 -6.44
N PRO A 170 -5.81 20.61 -6.42
CA PRO A 170 -4.49 20.65 -7.07
C PRO A 170 -3.60 19.52 -6.55
N ALA A 171 -2.89 18.85 -7.45
CA ALA A 171 -2.02 17.72 -7.11
C ALA A 171 -0.72 17.72 -7.94
N TYR A 172 0.34 17.19 -7.36
CA TYR A 172 1.51 16.73 -8.10
C TYR A 172 1.29 15.30 -8.58
N GLN A 173 1.64 15.04 -9.83
CA GLN A 173 1.70 13.69 -10.38
C GLN A 173 3.17 13.30 -10.55
N VAL A 174 3.56 12.18 -9.94
CA VAL A 174 4.90 11.60 -10.06
C VAL A 174 4.78 10.29 -10.81
N THR A 175 5.34 10.22 -12.01
CA THR A 175 5.41 8.98 -12.80
C THR A 175 6.83 8.44 -12.76
N LEU A 176 6.96 7.19 -12.32
CA LEU A 176 8.20 6.43 -12.26
C LEU A 176 8.20 5.40 -13.38
N THR A 177 9.26 5.42 -14.19
CA THR A 177 9.49 4.48 -15.28
C THR A 177 10.78 3.73 -14.98
N PRO A 178 10.82 2.39 -15.11
CA PRO A 178 12.01 1.64 -14.76
C PRO A 178 13.14 1.97 -15.76
N LYS A 179 14.37 2.06 -15.25
CA LYS A 179 15.57 2.31 -16.07
C LYS A 179 15.89 1.17 -17.02
N ASN A 180 15.40 -0.03 -16.72
CA ASN A 180 15.72 -1.26 -17.44
C ASN A 180 14.57 -2.27 -17.31
N HIS A 181 14.69 -3.37 -18.04
CA HIS A 181 13.73 -4.48 -18.02
C HIS A 181 13.90 -5.41 -16.79
N LYS A 182 14.29 -4.89 -15.62
CA LYS A 182 14.44 -5.69 -14.38
C LYS A 182 13.19 -5.75 -13.51
N THR A 183 12.11 -5.07 -13.90
CA THR A 183 10.82 -5.13 -13.20
C THR A 183 9.70 -5.55 -14.14
N LEU A 184 8.73 -6.31 -13.66
CA LEU A 184 7.54 -6.70 -14.41
C LEU A 184 6.58 -5.52 -14.63
N TRP A 185 6.76 -4.42 -13.91
CA TRP A 185 5.95 -3.22 -14.02
C TRP A 185 6.43 -2.32 -15.15
N GLY A 186 5.50 -1.68 -15.86
CA GLY A 186 5.78 -0.67 -16.89
C GLY A 186 5.97 0.71 -16.28
N THR A 187 4.95 1.24 -15.61
CA THR A 187 5.06 2.52 -14.90
C THR A 187 4.30 2.50 -13.58
N ILE A 188 4.72 3.40 -12.68
CA ILE A 188 3.99 3.68 -11.44
C ILE A 188 3.72 5.16 -11.40
N THR A 189 2.45 5.53 -11.27
CA THR A 189 2.06 6.92 -11.15
C THR A 189 1.47 7.15 -9.77
N TYR A 190 2.03 8.10 -9.03
CA TYR A 190 1.52 8.59 -7.76
C TYR A 190 0.92 9.98 -7.94
N TRP A 191 -0.14 10.26 -7.19
CA TRP A 191 -0.70 11.60 -7.07
C TRP A 191 -0.59 12.08 -5.63
N PHE A 192 -0.18 13.32 -5.42
CA PHE A 192 0.00 13.93 -4.11
C PHE A 192 -0.71 15.28 -4.06
N GLN A 193 -1.49 15.54 -3.02
CA GLN A 193 -2.18 16.81 -2.82
C GLN A 193 -1.16 17.96 -2.77
N GLY A 194 -1.46 19.07 -3.43
CA GLY A 194 -0.47 20.10 -3.75
C GLY A 194 0.08 20.91 -2.57
N GLN A 195 -0.68 21.05 -1.48
CA GLN A 195 -0.32 21.87 -0.33
C GLN A 195 0.32 21.04 0.80
N TYR A 196 -0.28 19.90 1.10
CA TYR A 196 0.05 19.00 2.20
C TYR A 196 0.70 17.71 1.73
N PHE A 197 0.88 17.47 0.43
CA PHE A 197 1.60 16.31 -0.11
C PHE A 197 1.04 14.96 0.35
N VAL A 198 -0.23 14.93 0.76
CA VAL A 198 -0.95 13.70 1.09
C VAL A 198 -1.12 12.88 -0.19
N PRO A 199 -0.78 11.59 -0.20
CA PRO A 199 -1.00 10.73 -1.36
C PRO A 199 -2.50 10.59 -1.68
N LEU A 200 -2.90 11.05 -2.86
CA LEU A 200 -4.26 10.98 -3.39
C LEU A 200 -4.48 9.78 -4.31
N GLY A 201 -3.43 9.04 -4.65
CA GLY A 201 -3.58 7.88 -5.49
C GLY A 201 -2.27 7.23 -5.90
N VAL A 202 -2.38 5.99 -6.36
CA VAL A 202 -1.34 5.22 -7.03
C VAL A 202 -1.97 4.40 -8.17
N GLN A 203 -1.26 4.33 -9.28
CA GLN A 203 -1.58 3.47 -10.41
C GLN A 203 -0.31 2.71 -10.80
N VAL A 204 -0.44 1.42 -11.05
CA VAL A 204 0.62 0.55 -11.58
C VAL A 204 0.14 0.01 -12.92
N THR A 205 0.99 0.12 -13.93
CA THR A 205 0.81 -0.51 -15.23
C THR A 205 1.81 -1.63 -15.40
N ASP A 206 1.46 -2.66 -16.16
CA ASP A 206 2.41 -3.68 -16.61
C ASP A 206 3.26 -3.16 -17.79
N ARG A 207 4.14 -4.00 -18.34
CA ARG A 207 4.98 -3.63 -19.50
C ARG A 207 4.23 -3.40 -20.80
N ARG A 208 2.99 -3.90 -20.92
CA ARG A 208 2.14 -3.68 -22.09
C ARG A 208 1.42 -2.33 -22.01
N GLY A 209 1.44 -1.72 -20.83
CA GLY A 209 0.77 -0.45 -20.55
C GLY A 209 -0.60 -0.64 -19.93
N ASP A 210 -1.02 -1.88 -19.65
CA ASP A 210 -2.31 -2.18 -19.05
C ASP A 210 -2.28 -1.82 -17.57
N THR A 211 -3.32 -1.13 -17.08
CA THR A 211 -3.46 -0.84 -15.65
C THR A 211 -3.74 -2.13 -14.90
N VAL A 212 -2.82 -2.49 -14.01
CA VAL A 212 -2.93 -3.71 -13.23
C VAL A 212 -3.35 -3.47 -11.77
N PHE A 213 -3.11 -2.25 -11.29
CA PHE A 213 -3.57 -1.79 -10.00
C PHE A 213 -3.84 -0.30 -10.05
N GLU A 214 -4.96 0.13 -9.48
CA GLU A 214 -5.25 1.53 -9.26
C GLU A 214 -5.99 1.69 -7.92
N ALA A 215 -5.51 2.63 -7.12
CA ALA A 215 -6.25 3.18 -6.00
C ALA A 215 -6.17 4.70 -6.13
N LYS A 216 -7.28 5.38 -6.42
CA LYS A 216 -7.26 6.82 -6.72
C LYS A 216 -8.43 7.53 -6.07
N ALA A 217 -8.14 8.63 -5.38
CA ALA A 217 -9.12 9.42 -4.66
C ALA A 217 -10.15 10.02 -5.61
N THR A 218 -11.42 9.72 -5.33
CA THR A 218 -12.59 10.36 -5.91
C THR A 218 -13.09 11.48 -4.99
N ILE A 219 -12.88 11.34 -3.69
CA ILE A 219 -13.19 12.34 -2.66
C ILE A 219 -11.96 12.50 -1.76
N TYR A 220 -11.61 13.75 -1.45
CA TYR A 220 -10.58 14.08 -0.48
C TYR A 220 -11.09 15.16 0.47
N THR A 221 -10.87 14.95 1.76
CA THR A 221 -11.15 15.90 2.82
C THR A 221 -9.93 16.05 3.70
N GLN A 222 -9.52 17.29 3.93
CA GLN A 222 -8.40 17.59 4.80
C GLN A 222 -8.89 17.86 6.22
N GLY A 223 -8.09 17.44 7.20
CA GLY A 223 -8.37 17.67 8.62
C GLY A 223 -8.66 16.37 9.34
N ALA A 224 -8.86 16.47 10.66
CA ALA A 224 -9.10 15.30 11.49
C ALA A 224 -10.43 14.64 11.09
N PRO A 225 -10.44 13.38 10.63
CA PRO A 225 -11.67 12.64 10.32
C PRO A 225 -12.52 12.31 11.57
N GLY A 226 -12.11 12.79 12.74
CA GLY A 226 -12.84 12.66 14.00
C GLY A 226 -13.12 11.21 14.38
N ALA A 227 -14.38 10.91 14.67
CA ALA A 227 -14.81 9.56 15.05
C ALA A 227 -14.65 8.53 13.92
N SER A 228 -14.59 8.93 12.65
CA SER A 228 -14.48 8.02 11.51
C SER A 228 -13.14 7.29 11.45
N ALA A 229 -12.06 7.82 12.06
CA ALA A 229 -10.80 7.09 12.18
C ALA A 229 -10.77 6.06 13.33
N ARG A 230 -11.82 5.99 14.17
CA ARG A 230 -11.86 5.04 15.28
C ARG A 230 -12.12 3.63 14.75
N PRO A 231 -11.46 2.60 15.33
CA PRO A 231 -11.78 1.21 15.02
C PRO A 231 -13.26 0.91 15.25
N PRO A 232 -13.86 -0.03 14.49
CA PRO A 232 -15.24 -0.42 14.69
C PRO A 232 -15.44 -1.00 16.09
N SER A 233 -16.47 -0.51 16.79
CA SER A 233 -16.93 -1.06 18.08
C SER A 233 -17.89 -2.25 17.92
N ALA A 234 -18.51 -2.35 16.74
CA ALA A 234 -19.48 -3.36 16.37
C ALA A 234 -18.84 -4.72 16.02
N GLY A 235 -19.69 -5.75 15.98
CA GLY A 235 -19.29 -7.13 15.73
C GLY A 235 -18.89 -7.88 16.99
N ARG A 236 -19.07 -9.21 16.95
CA ARG A 236 -18.63 -10.10 18.01
C ARG A 236 -17.11 -10.01 18.09
N LEU A 237 -16.59 -9.57 19.24
CA LEU A 237 -15.16 -9.68 19.50
C LEU A 237 -14.85 -11.17 19.60
N VAL A 238 -14.12 -11.65 18.62
CA VAL A 238 -13.54 -12.97 18.65
C VAL A 238 -12.11 -12.74 19.07
N ASP A 239 -11.69 -13.34 20.19
CA ASP A 239 -10.26 -13.52 20.41
C ASP A 239 -9.72 -14.09 19.11
N TRP A 240 -8.71 -13.46 18.51
CA TRP A 240 -7.98 -14.13 17.45
C TRP A 240 -7.29 -15.32 18.11
N ARG A 241 -8.01 -16.43 18.20
CA ARG A 241 -7.44 -17.72 18.45
C ARG A 241 -7.24 -18.26 17.06
N PRO A 242 -5.99 -18.56 16.65
CA PRO A 242 -5.83 -19.38 15.47
C PRO A 242 -6.73 -20.61 15.69
N THR A 243 -7.60 -20.94 14.72
CA THR A 243 -8.51 -22.10 14.85
C THR A 243 -7.70 -23.31 15.30
N PRO A 244 -8.22 -24.34 15.99
CA PRO A 244 -7.39 -25.50 16.37
C PRO A 244 -6.58 -26.07 15.18
N ALA A 245 -7.12 -26.00 13.96
CA ALA A 245 -6.40 -26.27 12.72
C ALA A 245 -5.30 -25.24 12.40
N LEU A 246 -5.53 -23.93 12.48
CA LEU A 246 -4.52 -22.87 12.29
C LEU A 246 -3.55 -22.74 13.47
N ALA A 247 -3.93 -23.18 14.67
CA ALA A 247 -3.15 -23.24 15.89
C ALA A 247 -2.22 -24.44 15.78
N ASN A 248 -2.74 -25.62 15.42
CA ASN A 248 -1.94 -26.77 15.02
C ASN A 248 -1.10 -26.46 13.78
N LEU A 249 -1.58 -25.68 12.81
CA LEU A 249 -0.78 -25.21 11.67
C LEU A 249 0.31 -24.27 12.18
N SER A 250 0.02 -23.32 13.08
CA SER A 250 1.00 -22.40 13.65
C SER A 250 1.98 -23.08 14.59
N HIS A 251 1.60 -24.17 15.27
CA HIS A 251 2.45 -25.02 16.11
C HIS A 251 3.28 -26.00 15.25
N THR A 252 2.75 -26.48 14.13
CA THR A 252 3.51 -27.30 13.15
C THR A 252 4.32 -26.47 12.16
N LEU A 253 4.00 -25.18 11.99
CA LEU A 253 4.78 -24.17 11.27
C LEU A 253 5.75 -23.45 12.22
N SER A 254 5.48 -23.45 13.53
CA SER A 254 6.49 -23.35 14.60
C SER A 254 7.31 -24.64 14.60
N GLY A 255 7.93 -24.91 13.46
CA GLY A 255 9.03 -25.84 13.41
C GLY A 255 10.11 -25.43 14.40
N PRO A 256 11.08 -26.31 14.67
CA PRO A 256 12.26 -25.95 15.45
C PRO A 256 12.74 -24.58 14.98
N LYS A 257 13.09 -23.68 15.91
CA LYS A 257 13.67 -22.36 15.59
C LYS A 257 14.81 -22.62 14.62
N VAL A 258 14.57 -22.50 13.32
CA VAL A 258 15.61 -22.76 12.35
C VAL A 258 16.56 -21.58 12.48
N PRO A 259 17.82 -21.80 12.90
CA PRO A 259 18.83 -20.76 12.76
C PRO A 259 19.07 -20.59 11.26
N PHE A 260 18.39 -19.61 10.67
CA PHE A 260 18.62 -19.23 9.29
C PHE A 260 19.11 -17.80 9.24
N THR A 261 20.30 -17.62 8.67
CA THR A 261 20.89 -16.31 8.43
C THR A 261 20.45 -15.82 7.07
N PHE A 262 19.63 -14.78 7.05
CA PHE A 262 19.33 -14.07 5.81
C PHE A 262 20.60 -13.36 5.30
N PRO A 263 20.81 -13.26 3.98
CA PRO A 263 21.86 -12.43 3.41
C PRO A 263 21.54 -10.94 3.64
N PRO A 264 22.55 -10.09 3.84
CA PRO A 264 22.35 -8.66 4.12
C PRO A 264 21.71 -7.91 2.96
N GLN A 265 21.82 -8.44 1.74
CA GLN A 265 21.22 -7.90 0.53
C GLN A 265 20.67 -9.04 -0.35
N LEU A 266 19.90 -8.67 -1.36
CA LEU A 266 19.41 -9.55 -2.41
C LEU A 266 19.59 -8.83 -3.74
N GLY A 267 20.68 -9.13 -4.44
CA GLY A 267 21.14 -8.31 -5.55
C GLY A 267 21.41 -6.87 -5.09
N SER A 268 20.73 -5.88 -5.69
CA SER A 268 20.85 -4.48 -5.29
C SER A 268 19.95 -4.05 -4.12
N LEU A 269 19.11 -4.95 -3.61
CA LEU A 269 18.13 -4.63 -2.57
C LEU A 269 18.72 -4.93 -1.18
N VAL A 270 18.85 -3.91 -0.34
CA VAL A 270 19.30 -4.07 1.04
C VAL A 270 18.17 -4.68 1.88
N ARG A 271 18.49 -5.57 2.82
CA ARG A 271 17.52 -6.10 3.78
C ARG A 271 17.09 -4.99 4.73
N VAL A 272 15.80 -4.67 4.72
CA VAL A 272 15.21 -3.61 5.56
C VAL A 272 14.48 -4.15 6.77
N SER A 273 14.11 -5.44 6.76
CA SER A 273 13.41 -6.05 7.88
C SER A 273 13.64 -7.56 7.93
N GLN A 274 13.69 -8.10 9.14
CA GLN A 274 13.65 -9.54 9.41
C GLN A 274 12.67 -9.79 10.55
N ARG A 275 11.82 -10.81 10.38
CA ARG A 275 10.71 -11.12 11.29
C ARG A 275 10.52 -12.62 11.39
N ARG A 276 9.77 -13.03 12.42
CA ARG A 276 9.20 -14.38 12.50
C ARG A 276 7.68 -14.26 12.37
N ALA A 277 7.09 -15.03 11.48
CA ALA A 277 5.64 -15.02 11.24
C ALA A 277 5.15 -16.47 11.11
N GLY A 278 4.32 -16.91 12.05
CA GLY A 278 3.79 -18.27 12.07
C GLY A 278 4.88 -19.35 12.08
N GLY A 279 5.98 -19.14 12.80
CA GLY A 279 7.11 -20.07 12.89
C GLY A 279 8.05 -20.09 11.67
N ASN A 280 7.72 -19.36 10.61
CA ASN A 280 8.61 -19.15 9.46
C ASN A 280 9.51 -17.93 9.69
N ALA A 281 10.68 -17.96 9.08
CA ALA A 281 11.56 -16.79 9.01
C ALA A 281 11.17 -15.95 7.80
N LEU A 282 11.00 -14.65 7.98
CA LEU A 282 10.66 -13.71 6.91
C LEU A 282 11.69 -12.58 6.86
N ALA A 283 12.12 -12.21 5.66
CA ALA A 283 12.89 -11.00 5.44
C ALA A 283 12.29 -10.17 4.31
N VAL A 284 12.46 -8.85 4.39
CA VAL A 284 12.04 -7.89 3.36
C VAL A 284 13.29 -7.18 2.85
N TYR A 285 13.43 -7.14 1.54
CA TYR A 285 14.53 -6.50 0.83
C TYR A 285 14.00 -5.35 -0.01
N GLY A 286 14.64 -4.18 0.11
CA GLY A 286 14.24 -2.95 -0.57
C GLY A 286 13.03 -2.25 0.06
N THR A 287 12.82 -0.99 -0.33
CA THR A 287 11.68 -0.17 0.08
C THR A 287 10.81 0.19 -1.14
N GLY A 288 9.51 0.36 -0.90
CA GLY A 288 8.55 0.78 -1.90
C GLY A 288 8.38 -0.20 -3.09
N PRO A 289 8.19 0.33 -4.31
CA PRO A 289 7.89 -0.47 -5.49
C PRO A 289 9.09 -1.28 -5.98
N GLY A 290 9.01 -2.61 -5.92
CA GLY A 290 10.12 -3.50 -6.28
C GLY A 290 10.75 -4.27 -5.11
N ARG A 291 10.23 -4.07 -3.89
CA ARG A 291 10.62 -4.90 -2.75
C ARG A 291 10.43 -6.39 -3.03
N VAL A 292 11.29 -7.18 -2.40
CA VAL A 292 11.18 -8.64 -2.41
C VAL A 292 10.97 -9.12 -0.99
N VAL A 293 9.97 -9.96 -0.81
CA VAL A 293 9.71 -10.68 0.44
C VAL A 293 10.29 -12.07 0.30
N VAL A 294 11.08 -12.47 1.28
CA VAL A 294 11.67 -13.80 1.37
C VAL A 294 11.07 -14.52 2.56
N LEU A 295 10.49 -15.68 2.31
CA LEU A 295 9.91 -16.56 3.31
C LEU A 295 10.74 -17.85 3.36
N ILE A 296 11.05 -18.30 4.57
CA ILE A 296 11.80 -19.52 4.81
C ILE A 296 10.97 -20.42 5.70
N THR A 297 10.69 -21.61 5.18
CA THR A 297 9.95 -22.68 5.83
C THR A 297 10.84 -23.90 5.95
N VAL A 298 10.46 -24.84 6.82
CA VAL A 298 11.05 -26.19 6.81
C VAL A 298 10.60 -26.89 5.53
N ALA A 299 11.54 -27.42 4.76
CA ALA A 299 11.27 -28.19 3.56
C ALA A 299 10.48 -29.44 3.94
N ARG A 300 9.18 -29.47 3.64
CA ARG A 300 8.38 -30.69 3.75
C ARG A 300 8.49 -31.46 2.43
N PRO A 301 8.62 -32.80 2.44
CA PRO A 301 8.55 -33.58 1.21
C PRO A 301 7.26 -33.22 0.44
N PHE A 302 7.41 -32.92 -0.85
CA PHE A 302 6.31 -32.49 -1.73
C PHE A 302 5.39 -33.70 -1.92
N HIS A 303 4.28 -33.77 -1.17
CA HIS A 303 3.31 -34.87 -1.29
C HIS A 303 2.04 -34.50 -2.08
N GLY A 304 1.91 -33.27 -2.58
CA GLY A 304 0.69 -32.77 -3.23
C GLY A 304 0.80 -32.57 -4.75
N LYS A 305 -0.17 -33.11 -5.49
CA LYS A 305 -0.36 -32.89 -6.94
C LYS A 305 -0.76 -31.45 -7.30
N ASP A 306 -1.20 -30.62 -6.36
CA ASP A 306 -1.83 -29.33 -6.69
C ASP A 306 -0.86 -28.13 -6.69
N ALA A 307 0.03 -27.99 -5.71
CA ALA A 307 1.04 -26.91 -5.72
C ALA A 307 2.10 -27.13 -6.83
N SER A 308 2.38 -28.39 -7.17
CA SER A 308 3.31 -28.78 -8.23
C SER A 308 2.79 -28.53 -9.65
N ARG A 309 1.48 -28.34 -9.83
CA ARG A 309 0.85 -27.92 -11.10
C ARG A 309 1.03 -26.44 -11.39
N ILE A 310 1.15 -25.62 -10.34
CA ILE A 310 1.21 -24.15 -10.47
C ILE A 310 2.67 -23.68 -10.65
N LEU A 311 3.60 -24.25 -9.89
CA LEU A 311 5.02 -23.87 -9.94
C LEU A 311 5.77 -24.64 -11.02
N LYS A 312 6.20 -23.94 -12.06
CA LYS A 312 6.96 -24.51 -13.19
C LYS A 312 8.47 -24.33 -12.97
N PRO A 313 9.33 -25.18 -13.57
CA PRO A 313 10.78 -24.93 -13.57
C PRO A 313 11.10 -23.53 -14.11
N VAL A 314 12.02 -22.82 -13.47
CA VAL A 314 12.49 -21.51 -13.97
C VAL A 314 13.50 -21.76 -15.09
N ALA A 315 13.24 -21.21 -16.28
CA ALA A 315 14.11 -21.41 -17.44
C ALA A 315 15.52 -20.84 -17.18
N GLY A 316 16.54 -21.67 -17.39
CA GLY A 316 17.96 -21.31 -17.18
C GLY A 316 18.49 -21.46 -15.75
N ASP A 317 17.62 -21.75 -14.78
CA ASP A 317 17.99 -21.84 -13.36
C ASP A 317 17.55 -23.21 -12.76
N PRO A 318 18.33 -24.28 -12.97
CA PRO A 318 18.01 -25.61 -12.42
C PRO A 318 17.88 -25.59 -10.90
N GLY A 319 16.89 -26.32 -10.37
CA GLY A 319 16.61 -26.37 -8.93
C GLY A 319 15.65 -25.28 -8.43
N PHE A 320 15.35 -24.29 -9.27
CA PHE A 320 14.35 -23.25 -8.98
C PHE A 320 13.02 -23.57 -9.67
N ARG A 321 11.92 -23.32 -8.95
CA ARG A 321 10.56 -23.39 -9.48
C ARG A 321 9.84 -22.07 -9.23
N GLY A 322 8.97 -21.64 -10.13
CA GLY A 322 8.24 -20.41 -9.95
C GLY A 322 6.94 -20.32 -10.73
N VAL A 323 6.17 -19.29 -10.41
CA VAL A 323 5.01 -18.83 -11.18
C VAL A 323 5.05 -17.31 -11.31
N THR A 324 4.49 -16.77 -12.39
CA THR A 324 4.26 -15.34 -12.54
C THR A 324 2.88 -15.12 -13.13
N ASP A 325 2.20 -14.08 -12.66
CA ASP A 325 0.94 -13.58 -13.21
C ASP A 325 1.17 -12.41 -14.19
N GLY A 326 2.43 -12.09 -14.51
CA GLY A 326 2.81 -10.95 -15.33
C GLY A 326 3.13 -9.68 -14.52
N VAL A 327 2.86 -9.67 -13.22
CA VAL A 327 3.06 -8.51 -12.33
C VAL A 327 3.90 -8.84 -11.11
N PHE A 328 3.70 -10.01 -10.52
CA PHE A 328 4.54 -10.60 -9.50
C PHE A 328 5.12 -11.92 -10.00
N SER A 329 6.27 -12.25 -9.45
CA SER A 329 6.81 -13.59 -9.53
C SER A 329 6.93 -14.17 -8.12
N VAL A 330 6.62 -15.45 -8.03
CA VAL A 330 6.99 -16.31 -6.92
C VAL A 330 8.06 -17.26 -7.43
N VAL A 331 9.19 -17.35 -6.73
CA VAL A 331 10.26 -18.31 -6.99
C VAL A 331 10.59 -19.03 -5.70
N THR A 332 10.65 -20.35 -5.74
CA THR A 332 11.02 -21.21 -4.61
C THR A 332 12.15 -22.15 -4.99
N PHE A 333 13.00 -22.44 -4.03
CA PHE A 333 14.07 -23.43 -4.13
C PHE A 333 14.33 -24.07 -2.77
N ARG A 334 15.02 -25.20 -2.78
CA ARG A 334 15.40 -25.92 -1.57
C ARG A 334 16.88 -25.74 -1.28
N ARG A 335 17.19 -25.45 -0.03
CA ARG A 335 18.57 -25.44 0.48
C ARG A 335 18.60 -26.18 1.82
N HIS A 336 19.36 -27.28 1.87
CA HIS A 336 19.38 -28.19 3.02
C HIS A 336 17.96 -28.61 3.42
N GLN A 337 17.55 -28.35 4.67
CA GLN A 337 16.23 -28.66 5.20
C GLN A 337 15.23 -27.50 5.04
N HIS A 338 15.52 -26.50 4.20
CA HIS A 338 14.69 -25.31 4.04
C HIS A 338 14.14 -25.18 2.64
N GLU A 339 12.90 -24.71 2.57
CA GLU A 339 12.29 -24.19 1.36
C GLU A 339 12.27 -22.67 1.48
N ILE A 340 12.89 -22.00 0.50
CA ILE A 340 13.08 -20.56 0.47
C ILE A 340 12.26 -20.02 -0.68
N THR A 341 11.27 -19.19 -0.36
CA THR A 341 10.35 -18.59 -1.33
C THR A 341 10.58 -17.09 -1.41
N LEU A 342 10.85 -16.59 -2.62
CA LEU A 342 10.99 -15.19 -2.98
C LEU A 342 9.71 -14.73 -3.68
N ILE A 343 9.19 -13.58 -3.26
CA ILE A 343 7.99 -12.99 -3.81
C ILE A 343 8.26 -11.51 -4.10
N GLY A 344 8.04 -11.06 -5.33
CA GLY A 344 8.21 -9.65 -5.68
C GLY A 344 7.87 -9.37 -7.14
N SER A 345 7.97 -8.10 -7.55
CA SER A 345 7.68 -7.66 -8.93
C SER A 345 8.84 -7.84 -9.90
N ARG A 346 9.80 -8.71 -9.57
CA ARG A 346 10.93 -9.06 -10.43
C ARG A 346 10.56 -10.25 -11.31
N SER A 347 11.26 -10.43 -12.42
CA SER A 347 11.10 -11.64 -13.24
C SER A 347 11.57 -12.87 -12.46
N GLN A 348 11.02 -14.05 -12.79
CA GLN A 348 11.40 -15.30 -12.15
C GLN A 348 12.91 -15.56 -12.26
N SER A 349 13.49 -15.41 -13.45
CA SER A 349 14.93 -15.61 -13.67
C SER A 349 15.78 -14.64 -12.87
N GLN A 350 15.33 -13.41 -12.65
CA GLN A 350 16.07 -12.46 -11.82
C GLN A 350 16.02 -12.83 -10.34
N LEU A 351 14.85 -13.23 -9.83
CA LEU A 351 14.74 -13.72 -8.45
C LEU A 351 15.58 -14.97 -8.24
N ALA A 352 15.55 -15.92 -9.18
CA ALA A 352 16.36 -17.13 -9.14
C ALA A 352 17.86 -16.82 -9.15
N ARG A 353 18.31 -15.90 -10.03
CA ARG A 353 19.70 -15.46 -10.08
C ARG A 353 20.17 -14.81 -8.79
N TRP A 354 19.41 -13.85 -8.26
CA TRP A 354 19.73 -13.23 -6.97
C TRP A 354 19.75 -14.25 -5.84
N ALA A 355 18.82 -15.19 -5.85
CA ALA A 355 18.81 -16.25 -4.85
C ALA A 355 20.03 -17.17 -4.97
N LYS A 356 20.47 -17.47 -6.19
CA LYS A 356 21.69 -18.23 -6.45
C LYS A 356 22.93 -17.46 -5.96
N GLU A 357 23.06 -16.18 -6.29
CA GLU A 357 24.21 -15.36 -5.87
C GLU A 357 24.36 -15.28 -4.34
N GLU A 358 23.24 -15.20 -3.60
CA GLU A 358 23.27 -15.01 -2.14
C GLU A 358 23.20 -16.31 -1.33
N TRP A 359 22.68 -17.40 -1.90
CA TRP A 359 22.47 -18.66 -1.19
C TRP A 359 23.08 -19.92 -1.83
N HIS A 360 23.70 -19.87 -2.99
CA HIS A 360 24.43 -21.02 -3.52
C HIS A 360 25.91 -21.07 -3.11
#